data_AF-U9U7D4-F1
#
_entry.id   AF-U9U7D4-F1
#
_cell.length_a   1.000
_cell.length_b   1.000
_cell.length_c   1.000
_cell.angle_alpha   90.00
_cell.angle_beta   90.00
_cell.angle_gamma   90.00
#
_symmetry.space_group_name_H-M   'P 1'
#
loop_
_entity.id
_entity.type
_entity.pdbx_description
1 polymer ?
#
loop_
_entity_poly.entity_id
_entity_poly.type
_entity_poly.pdbx_seq_one_letter_code
_entity_poly.pdbx_strand_id
1 'polypeptide(L)'
;MNFGIRKIAENICEKYDYDKQRILILSRQFTGRIWKEIISVETKQYFENLAKDIDNLHKEKYPDYKLKSRRKKSTVNFSVKIL
;
A
#
# COMPACT_ATOMS: atom_id res chain seq x y z
N MET A 1 12.68 -8.90 11.45
CA MET A 1 11.46 -9.73 11.51
C MET A 1 11.66 -10.91 10.57
N ASN A 2 11.65 -12.13 11.09
CA ASN A 2 11.98 -13.33 10.31
C ASN A 2 10.79 -13.92 9.53
N PHE A 3 9.60 -13.31 9.62
CA PHE A 3 8.41 -13.77 8.92
C PHE A 3 7.50 -12.59 8.55
N GLY A 4 6.97 -12.59 7.33
CA GLY A 4 6.10 -11.54 6.82
C GLY A 4 6.00 -11.51 5.29
N ILE A 5 4.96 -10.88 4.76
CA ILE A 5 4.66 -10.83 3.31
C ILE A 5 5.85 -10.33 2.49
N ARG A 6 6.60 -9.35 3.02
CA ARG A 6 7.82 -8.85 2.39
C ARG A 6 8.90 -9.91 2.28
N LYS A 7 9.11 -10.72 3.32
CA LYS A 7 10.13 -11.78 3.30
C LYS A 7 9.73 -12.90 2.33
N ILE A 8 8.43 -13.18 2.21
CA ILE A 8 7.90 -14.09 1.18
C ILE A 8 8.21 -13.54 -0.23
N ALA A 9 7.95 -12.24 -0.46
CA ALA A 9 8.25 -11.59 -1.73
C ALA A 9 9.76 -11.56 -2.05
N GLU A 10 10.61 -11.32 -1.04
CA GLU A 10 12.08 -11.41 -1.14
C GLU A 10 12.52 -12.80 -1.58
N ASN A 11 12.05 -13.85 -0.90
CA ASN A 11 12.40 -15.23 -1.22
C ASN A 11 11.94 -15.64 -2.62
N ILE A 12 10.78 -15.14 -3.09
CA ILE A 12 10.31 -15.37 -4.46
C ILE A 12 11.25 -14.67 -5.46
N CYS A 13 11.63 -13.42 -5.20
CA CYS A 13 12.53 -12.71 -6.10
C CYS A 13 13.90 -13.38 -6.19
N GLU A 14 14.45 -13.83 -5.05
CA GLU A 14 15.71 -14.58 -4.99
C GLU A 14 15.61 -15.91 -5.75
N LYS A 15 14.52 -16.67 -5.55
CA LYS A 15 14.33 -17.99 -6.18
C LYS A 15 14.19 -17.92 -7.70
N TYR A 16 13.57 -16.87 -8.23
CA TYR A 16 13.26 -16.74 -9.65
C TYR A 16 14.10 -15.66 -10.36
N ASP A 17 15.17 -15.17 -9.73
CA ASP A 17 16.05 -14.12 -10.22
C ASP A 17 15.31 -12.86 -10.73
N TYR A 18 14.31 -12.43 -9.95
CA TYR A 18 13.59 -11.20 -10.23
C TYR A 18 14.29 -9.98 -9.62
N ASP A 19 14.20 -8.87 -10.34
CA ASP A 19 14.68 -7.58 -9.88
C ASP A 19 14.08 -7.20 -8.50
N LYS A 20 14.93 -6.72 -7.59
CA LYS A 20 14.58 -6.40 -6.20
C LYS A 20 13.52 -5.29 -6.09
N GLN A 21 13.34 -4.44 -7.10
CA GLN A 21 12.26 -3.45 -7.15
C GLN A 21 10.87 -4.13 -7.18
N ARG A 22 10.78 -5.39 -7.63
CA ARG A 22 9.53 -6.16 -7.64
C ARG A 22 9.08 -6.61 -6.26
N ILE A 23 9.96 -6.63 -5.26
CA ILE A 23 9.63 -7.06 -3.88
C ILE A 23 8.43 -6.25 -3.35
N LEU A 24 8.44 -4.93 -3.52
CA LEU A 24 7.36 -4.06 -3.05
C LEU A 24 6.05 -4.31 -3.81
N ILE A 25 6.15 -4.55 -5.12
CA ILE A 25 4.99 -4.84 -5.98
C ILE A 25 4.33 -6.14 -5.54
N LEU A 26 5.12 -7.22 -5.43
CA LEU A 26 4.64 -8.54 -5.00
C LEU A 26 4.06 -8.48 -3.59
N SER A 27 4.73 -7.79 -2.67
CA SER A 27 4.25 -7.62 -1.30
C SER A 27 2.86 -6.98 -1.28
N ARG A 28 2.67 -5.89 -2.04
CA ARG A 28 1.39 -5.19 -2.14
C ARG A 28 0.31 -6.08 -2.77
N GLN A 29 0.65 -6.83 -3.81
CA GLN A 29 -0.28 -7.75 -4.47
C GLN A 29 -0.74 -8.85 -3.50
N PHE A 30 0.17 -9.45 -2.75
CA PHE A 30 -0.17 -10.46 -1.74
C PHE A 30 -1.04 -9.87 -0.63
N THR A 31 -0.68 -8.72 -0.05
CA THR A 31 -1.51 -8.08 0.97
C THR A 31 -2.93 -7.82 0.46
N GLY A 32 -3.06 -7.33 -0.78
CA GLY A 32 -4.36 -7.08 -1.39
C GLY A 32 -5.19 -8.35 -1.60
N ARG A 33 -4.56 -9.44 -2.06
CA ARG A 33 -5.23 -10.74 -2.22
C ARG A 33 -5.61 -11.34 -0.88
N ILE A 34 -4.70 -11.36 0.09
CA ILE A 34 -4.97 -11.83 1.45
C ILE A 34 -6.17 -11.10 2.03
N TRP A 35 -6.17 -9.76 1.97
CA TRP A 35 -7.29 -8.96 2.46
C TRP A 35 -8.60 -9.35 1.78
N LYS A 36 -8.63 -9.45 0.45
CA LYS A 36 -9.87 -9.72 -0.29
C LYS A 36 -10.37 -11.15 -0.10
N GLU A 37 -9.49 -12.12 -0.24
CA GLU A 37 -9.81 -13.53 -0.48
C GLU A 37 -9.64 -14.41 0.75
N ILE A 38 -8.77 -14.05 1.69
CA ILE A 38 -8.36 -14.93 2.80
C ILE A 38 -8.90 -14.44 4.15
N ILE A 39 -8.82 -13.14 4.41
CA ILE A 39 -9.24 -12.58 5.70
C ILE A 39 -10.77 -12.70 5.85
N SER A 40 -11.19 -13.24 7.00
CA SER A 40 -12.60 -13.44 7.34
C SER A 40 -13.37 -12.12 7.47
N VAL A 41 -14.70 -12.18 7.38
CA VAL A 41 -15.57 -11.01 7.52
C VAL A 41 -15.44 -10.40 8.93
N GLU A 42 -15.36 -11.24 9.96
CA GLU A 42 -15.23 -10.81 11.36
C GLU A 42 -13.91 -10.07 11.59
N THR A 43 -12.82 -10.59 11.02
CA THR A 43 -11.49 -9.97 11.12
C THR A 43 -11.47 -8.63 10.36
N LYS A 44 -12.10 -8.56 9.17
CA LYS A 44 -12.27 -7.30 8.44
C LYS A 44 -13.04 -6.28 9.28
N GLN A 45 -14.17 -6.70 9.86
CA GLN A 45 -15.01 -5.84 10.68
C GLN A 45 -14.27 -5.30 11.90
N TYR A 46 -13.44 -6.13 12.54
CA TYR A 46 -12.57 -5.70 13.63
C TYR A 46 -11.64 -4.56 13.20
N PHE A 47 -10.91 -4.72 12.09
CA PHE A 47 -10.00 -3.68 11.60
C PHE A 47 -10.73 -2.43 11.09
N GLU A 48 -11.93 -2.58 10.53
CA GLU A 48 -12.77 -1.43 10.16
C GLU A 48 -13.23 -0.63 11.37
N ASN A 49 -13.61 -1.30 12.47
CA ASN A 49 -13.97 -0.62 13.70
C ASN A 49 -12.75 0.09 14.30
N LEU A 50 -11.61 -0.58 14.35
CA LEU A 50 -10.36 0.03 14.79
C LEU A 50 -9.99 1.27 13.95
N ALA A 51 -10.20 1.21 12.63
CA ALA A 51 -9.95 2.36 11.75
C ALA A 51 -10.87 3.55 12.08
N LYS A 52 -12.14 3.31 12.42
CA LYS A 52 -13.08 4.35 12.87
C LYS A 52 -12.64 4.96 14.19
N ASP A 53 -12.21 4.14 15.14
CA ASP A 53 -11.75 4.62 16.45
C ASP A 53 -10.51 5.52 16.29
N ILE A 54 -9.56 5.11 15.44
CA ILE A 54 -8.37 5.91 15.13
C ILE A 54 -8.74 7.22 14.42
N ASP A 55 -9.70 7.19 13.50
CA ASP A 55 -10.16 8.40 12.80
C ASP A 55 -10.84 9.40 13.77
N ASN A 56 -11.63 8.89 14.72
CA ASN A 56 -12.22 9.72 15.78
C ASN A 56 -11.13 10.35 16.65
N LEU A 57 -10.16 9.56 17.12
CA LEU A 57 -9.01 10.06 17.89
C LEU A 57 -8.21 11.10 17.11
N HIS A 58 -8.04 10.91 15.81
CA HIS A 58 -7.36 11.88 14.95
C HIS A 58 -8.12 13.20 14.87
N LYS A 59 -9.44 13.17 14.70
CA LYS A 59 -10.30 14.36 14.64
C LYS A 59 -10.34 15.11 15.96
N GLU A 60 -10.43 14.41 17.08
CA GLU A 60 -10.38 15.02 18.42
C GLU A 60 -9.03 15.71 18.66
N LYS A 61 -7.93 15.05 18.30
CA LYS A 61 -6.59 15.59 18.49
C LYS A 61 -6.25 16.73 17.53
N TYR A 62 -6.82 16.72 16.33
CA TYR A 62 -6.55 17.69 15.28
C TYR A 62 -7.86 18.20 14.66
N PRO A 63 -8.64 19.01 15.38
CA PRO A 63 -9.98 19.44 14.95
C PRO A 63 -9.96 20.27 13.66
N ASP A 64 -8.89 21.02 13.42
CA ASP A 64 -8.73 21.85 12.22
C ASP A 64 -8.03 21.11 11.06
N TYR A 65 -7.70 19.82 11.23
CA TYR A 65 -7.03 19.06 10.18
C TYR A 65 -7.96 18.86 8.98
N LYS A 66 -7.50 19.33 7.82
CA LYS A 66 -8.14 19.07 6.52
C LYS A 66 -7.14 18.38 5.61
N LEU A 67 -7.53 17.23 5.06
CA LEU A 67 -6.74 16.51 4.08
C LEU A 67 -6.48 17.39 2.84
N LYS A 68 -5.23 17.83 2.65
CA LYS A 68 -4.81 18.59 1.47
C LYS A 68 -4.23 17.65 0.43
N SER A 69 -5.03 17.27 -0.56
CA SER A 69 -4.53 16.48 -1.70
C SER A 69 -3.70 17.38 -2.63
N ARG A 70 -2.40 17.07 -2.76
CA ARG A 70 -1.54 17.70 -3.76
C ARG A 70 -1.57 16.83 -5.01
N ARG A 71 -2.27 17.27 -6.06
CA ARG A 71 -2.20 16.61 -7.37
C ARG A 71 -0.79 16.81 -7.93
N LYS A 72 -0.13 15.73 -8.37
CA LYS A 72 1.13 15.84 -9.12
C LYS A 72 0.81 16.49 -10.48
N LYS A 73 1.59 17.48 -10.91
CA LYS A 73 1.48 18.05 -12.26
C LYS A 73 1.89 16.95 -13.26
N SER A 74 1.05 16.62 -14.24
CA SER A 74 1.44 15.69 -15.31
C SER A 74 2.25 16.44 -16.36
N THR A 75 3.54 16.18 -16.47
CA THR A 75 4.35 16.65 -17.58
C THR A 75 4.11 15.71 -18.77
N VAL A 76 3.23 16.10 -19.70
CA VAL A 76 3.10 15.43 -21.00
C VAL A 76 4.15 16.05 -21.92
N ASN A 77 5.34 15.46 -22.01
CA ASN A 77 6.37 15.92 -22.94
C ASN A 77 6.10 15.33 -24.33
N PHE A 78 5.65 16.17 -25.26
CA PHE A 78 5.75 15.88 -26.70
C PHE A 78 7.23 16.02 -27.09
N SER A 79 7.86 14.89 -27.41
CA SER A 79 9.25 14.86 -27.86
C SER A 79 9.37 15.41 -29.28
N VAL A 80 9.79 16.66 -29.44
CA VAL A 80 10.31 17.15 -30.72
C VAL A 80 11.82 16.93 -30.71
N LYS A 81 12.28 15.92 -31.43
CA LYS A 81 13.69 15.68 -31.78
C LYS A 81 14.10 16.66 -32.87
N ILE A 82 15.19 17.40 -32.66
CA ILE A 82 16.03 18.00 -33.71
C ILE A 82 17.47 17.81 -33.19
N LEU A 83 18.16 16.77 -33.66
CA LEU A 83 19.16 16.75 -34.75
C LEU A 83 20.37 17.63 -34.42
#